data_AF-A0A7V8E1K6-F1
#
_entry.id   AF-A0A7V8E1K6-F1
#
_cell.length_a   1.000
_cell.length_b   1.000
_cell.length_c   1.000
_cell.angle_alpha   90.00
_cell.angle_beta   90.00
_cell.angle_gamma   90.00
#
_symmetry.space_group_name_H-M   'P 1'
#
loop_
_entity.id
_entity.type
_entity.pdbx_description
1 polymer ?
#
loop_
_entity_poly.entity_id
_entity_poly.type
_entity_poly.pdbx_seq_one_letter_code
_entity_poly.pdbx_strand_id
1 'polypeptide(L)'
;MTPSPDAVSARPRYDVIYDGDCGICEATRFYGERLDWLGLFRWRPNQEEGVLADHPHLKREDLDRAVHVVGCGRTLAGFEAMRFLMLRWPLAAWLGALMHLPGASIPGRAAYRWVADHRKTVLACRIGEPTILHKALASIFICAVLGVVGAGALLRVESWPLTCAPMFANHVEPDGARYSFRFISVDQSGKERELPSSAGGLPELRLKRVFFAKYYGSVDPGYEYGGIADDTPAKFEARMTAFFACFADEARKDGALPAGTLAIRLETIRDAEGPLERHTCGTYTLRDQRFRRAP
;
A
#
# COMPACT_ATOMS: atom_id res chain seq x y z
N MET A 1 -28.34 23.94 43.62
CA MET A 1 -27.15 23.07 43.51
C MET A 1 -27.15 22.48 42.11
N THR A 2 -26.56 23.18 41.15
CA THR A 2 -26.36 22.68 39.79
C THR A 2 -25.19 21.69 39.82
N PRO A 3 -25.29 20.51 39.19
CA PRO A 3 -24.17 19.59 39.16
C PRO A 3 -23.03 20.20 38.33
N SER A 4 -21.81 20.10 38.85
CA SER A 4 -20.57 20.55 38.22
C SER A 4 -20.35 19.83 36.87
N PRO A 5 -19.91 20.53 35.80
CA PRO A 5 -19.71 19.93 34.48
C PRO A 5 -18.54 18.92 34.41
N ASP A 6 -17.73 18.83 35.45
CA ASP A 6 -16.53 17.98 35.49
C ASP A 6 -16.76 16.59 36.13
N ALA A 7 -18.02 16.21 36.37
CA ALA A 7 -18.41 14.88 36.83
C ALA A 7 -18.77 13.89 35.70
N VAL A 8 -18.30 14.12 34.47
CA VAL A 8 -18.26 13.09 33.41
C VAL A 8 -17.05 12.18 33.66
N SER A 9 -16.98 11.59 34.85
CA SER A 9 -15.89 10.70 35.25
C SER A 9 -16.16 9.28 34.76
N ALA A 10 -15.25 8.79 33.92
CA ALA A 10 -14.70 7.44 34.01
C ALA A 10 -15.65 6.22 33.90
N ARG A 11 -16.78 6.34 33.19
CA ARG A 11 -17.57 5.15 32.82
C ARG A 11 -17.14 4.66 31.43
N PRO A 12 -16.79 3.36 31.28
CA PRO A 12 -16.59 2.77 29.96
C PRO A 12 -17.82 3.06 29.09
N ARG A 13 -17.60 3.50 27.85
CA ARG A 13 -18.66 3.99 26.96
C ARG A 13 -19.49 2.85 26.35
N TYR A 14 -18.96 1.64 26.37
CA TYR A 14 -19.56 0.46 25.77
C TYR A 14 -19.39 -0.76 26.67
N ASP A 15 -20.47 -1.50 26.88
CA ASP A 15 -20.43 -2.83 27.48
C ASP A 15 -20.24 -3.86 26.36
N VAL A 16 -19.27 -4.75 26.54
CA VAL A 16 -19.00 -5.88 25.65
C VAL A 16 -19.43 -7.15 26.37
N ILE A 17 -20.56 -7.70 25.93
CA ILE A 17 -21.16 -8.89 26.52
C ILE A 17 -20.75 -10.10 25.70
N TYR A 18 -20.16 -11.10 26.38
CA TYR A 18 -19.59 -12.28 25.74
C TYR A 18 -19.92 -13.56 26.51
N ASP A 19 -19.68 -14.72 25.92
CA ASP A 19 -19.87 -16.03 26.55
C ASP A 19 -18.64 -16.39 27.40
N GLY A 20 -18.75 -16.31 28.73
CA GLY A 20 -17.64 -16.57 29.66
C GLY A 20 -17.17 -18.03 29.69
N ASP A 21 -18.01 -18.96 29.22
CA ASP A 21 -17.66 -20.38 29.13
C ASP A 21 -16.93 -20.71 27.81
N CYS A 22 -16.75 -19.73 26.92
CA CYS A 22 -16.09 -19.91 25.63
C CYS A 22 -14.62 -19.45 25.67
N GLY A 23 -13.69 -20.39 25.42
CA GLY A 23 -12.25 -20.12 25.40
C GLY A 23 -11.80 -19.06 24.38
N ILE A 24 -12.44 -18.98 23.21
CA ILE A 24 -12.16 -17.92 22.22
C ILE A 24 -12.64 -16.56 22.74
N CYS A 25 -13.83 -16.51 23.35
CA CYS A 25 -14.40 -15.27 23.85
C CYS A 25 -13.55 -14.71 24.99
N GLU A 26 -13.10 -15.56 25.92
CA GLU A 26 -12.15 -15.19 26.96
C GLU A 26 -10.80 -14.73 26.41
N ALA A 27 -10.25 -15.41 25.40
CA ALA A 27 -9.02 -14.96 24.75
C ALA A 27 -9.22 -13.60 24.07
N THR A 28 -10.33 -13.42 23.37
CA THR A 28 -10.70 -12.16 22.71
C THR A 28 -10.82 -11.03 23.73
N ARG A 29 -11.43 -11.30 24.88
CA ARG A 29 -11.52 -10.37 26.01
C ARG A 29 -10.14 -10.03 26.58
N PHE A 30 -9.29 -11.02 26.85
CA PHE A 30 -7.94 -10.85 27.37
C PHE A 30 -7.05 -9.96 26.47
N TYR A 31 -7.07 -10.20 25.16
CA TYR A 31 -6.35 -9.35 24.20
C TYR A 31 -7.05 -8.01 24.01
N GLY A 32 -8.38 -7.99 23.96
CA GLY A 32 -9.19 -6.79 23.79
C GLY A 32 -8.98 -5.77 24.90
N GLU A 33 -8.88 -6.20 26.16
CA GLU A 33 -8.53 -5.35 27.31
C GLU A 33 -7.14 -4.71 27.15
N ARG A 34 -6.17 -5.43 26.59
CA ARG A 34 -4.80 -4.91 26.34
C ARG A 34 -4.72 -3.97 25.14
N LEU A 35 -5.62 -4.16 24.17
CA LEU A 35 -5.71 -3.35 22.97
C LEU A 35 -6.60 -2.11 23.14
N ASP A 36 -7.43 -2.08 24.18
CA ASP A 36 -8.28 -0.94 24.54
C ASP A 36 -7.49 0.15 25.28
N TRP A 37 -6.56 0.79 24.57
CA TRP A 37 -5.73 1.87 25.10
C TRP A 37 -6.54 3.11 25.50
N LEU A 38 -7.78 3.21 25.02
CA LEU A 38 -8.69 4.33 25.26
C LEU A 38 -9.66 4.05 26.42
N GLY A 39 -9.62 2.86 27.04
CA GLY A 39 -10.50 2.46 28.14
C GLY A 39 -11.99 2.58 27.80
N LEU A 40 -12.36 2.32 26.54
CA LEU A 40 -13.72 2.52 26.04
C LEU A 40 -14.67 1.38 26.40
N PHE A 41 -14.14 0.19 26.68
CA PHE A 41 -14.90 -1.04 26.77
C PHE A 41 -14.91 -1.64 28.17
N ARG A 42 -16.10 -2.04 28.63
CA ARG A 42 -16.28 -2.88 29.80
C ARG A 42 -16.65 -4.29 29.35
N TRP A 43 -15.80 -5.26 29.65
CA TRP A 43 -16.09 -6.65 29.33
C TRP A 43 -16.91 -7.29 30.44
N ARG A 44 -18.05 -7.88 30.09
CA ARG A 44 -18.96 -8.55 31.02
C ARG A 44 -19.36 -9.92 30.48
N PRO A 45 -19.09 -11.02 31.21
CA PRO A 45 -19.59 -12.33 30.78
C PRO A 45 -21.11 -12.32 30.89
N ASN A 46 -21.79 -13.00 29.96
CA ASN A 46 -23.25 -13.03 29.94
C ASN A 46 -23.81 -13.70 31.21
N GLN A 47 -23.05 -14.58 31.86
CA GLN A 47 -23.34 -15.24 33.14
C GLN A 47 -23.34 -14.27 34.35
N GLU A 48 -22.80 -13.06 34.23
CA GLU A 48 -22.74 -12.09 35.33
C GLU A 48 -24.16 -11.62 35.73
N GLU A 49 -24.42 -11.64 37.04
CA GLU A 49 -25.69 -11.18 37.60
C GLU A 49 -25.89 -9.68 37.32
N GLY A 50 -27.09 -9.32 36.86
CA GLY A 50 -27.45 -7.93 36.53
C GLY A 50 -27.18 -7.50 35.08
N VAL A 51 -26.45 -8.27 34.24
CA VAL A 51 -26.21 -7.90 32.83
C VAL A 51 -27.52 -7.70 32.04
N LEU A 52 -28.49 -8.60 32.21
CA LEU A 52 -29.80 -8.49 31.56
C LEU A 52 -30.69 -7.40 32.18
N ALA A 53 -30.48 -7.08 33.46
CA ALA A 53 -31.19 -5.98 34.11
C ALA A 53 -30.71 -4.62 33.60
N ASP A 54 -29.40 -4.50 33.35
CA ASP A 54 -28.78 -3.30 32.77
C ASP A 54 -29.12 -3.13 31.27
N HIS A 55 -29.39 -4.24 30.57
CA HIS A 55 -29.68 -4.27 29.13
C HIS A 55 -30.95 -5.09 28.81
N PRO A 56 -32.15 -4.59 29.19
CA PRO A 56 -33.40 -5.36 29.14
C PRO A 56 -33.90 -5.69 27.73
N HIS A 57 -33.37 -5.02 26.70
CA HIS A 57 -33.67 -5.33 25.29
C HIS A 57 -32.93 -6.55 24.75
N LEU A 58 -31.98 -7.11 25.51
CA LEU A 58 -31.24 -8.32 25.14
C LEU A 58 -31.92 -9.56 25.72
N LYS A 59 -31.97 -10.63 24.92
CA LYS A 59 -32.42 -11.95 25.39
C LYS A 59 -31.22 -12.85 25.62
N ARG A 60 -31.37 -13.78 26.57
CA ARG A 60 -30.30 -14.74 26.87
C ARG A 60 -29.89 -15.55 25.65
N GLU A 61 -30.86 -16.00 24.86
CA GLU A 61 -30.63 -16.76 23.64
C GLU A 61 -29.77 -16.02 22.61
N ASP A 62 -29.89 -14.68 22.54
CA ASP A 62 -29.10 -13.87 21.62
C ASP A 62 -27.66 -13.73 22.12
N LEU A 63 -27.48 -13.50 23.44
CA LEU A 63 -26.17 -13.45 24.08
C LEU A 63 -25.41 -14.78 23.99
N ASP A 64 -26.13 -15.90 23.91
CA ASP A 64 -25.55 -17.22 23.71
C ASP A 64 -25.20 -17.50 22.24
N ARG A 65 -25.60 -16.65 21.28
CA ARG A 65 -25.29 -16.85 19.85
C ARG A 65 -24.09 -16.03 19.38
N ALA A 66 -23.86 -14.86 19.98
CA ALA A 66 -22.83 -13.94 19.52
C ALA A 66 -22.34 -13.00 20.62
N VAL A 67 -21.16 -12.42 20.40
CA VAL A 67 -20.66 -11.29 21.19
C VAL A 67 -21.50 -10.05 20.88
N HIS A 68 -21.84 -9.28 21.90
CA HIS A 68 -22.62 -8.06 21.78
C HIS A 68 -21.83 -6.86 22.30
N VAL A 69 -21.93 -5.72 21.61
CA VAL A 69 -21.41 -4.44 22.06
C VAL A 69 -22.58 -3.49 22.20
N VAL A 70 -22.79 -2.99 23.41
CA VAL A 70 -23.92 -2.13 23.76
C VAL A 70 -23.40 -0.80 24.26
N GLY A 71 -23.85 0.30 23.67
CA GLY A 71 -23.51 1.63 24.13
C GLY A 71 -24.04 2.73 23.22
N CYS A 72 -24.20 3.93 23.77
CA CYS A 72 -24.69 5.11 23.05
C CYS A 72 -26.00 4.85 22.26
N GLY A 73 -26.93 4.07 22.82
CA GLY A 73 -28.22 3.75 22.22
C GLY A 73 -28.17 2.77 21.04
N ARG A 74 -27.03 2.09 20.83
CA ARG A 74 -26.88 1.07 19.79
C ARG A 74 -26.43 -0.26 20.39
N THR A 75 -26.91 -1.34 19.77
CA THR A 75 -26.46 -2.70 20.04
C THR A 75 -25.91 -3.26 18.74
N LEU A 76 -24.66 -3.70 18.77
CA LEU A 76 -24.02 -4.41 17.67
C LEU A 76 -23.81 -5.85 18.12
N ALA A 77 -23.96 -6.80 17.20
CA ALA A 77 -23.79 -8.22 17.48
C ALA A 77 -22.82 -8.85 16.49
N GLY A 78 -22.18 -9.93 16.92
CA GLY A 78 -21.41 -10.82 16.07
C GLY A 78 -20.26 -10.16 15.31
N PHE A 79 -20.26 -10.32 13.99
CA PHE A 79 -19.22 -9.77 13.12
C PHE A 79 -19.18 -8.24 13.15
N GLU A 80 -20.34 -7.61 13.20
CA GLU A 80 -20.51 -6.15 13.29
C GLU A 80 -19.98 -5.61 14.63
N ALA A 81 -20.20 -6.34 15.73
CA ALA A 81 -19.58 -6.05 17.02
C ALA A 81 -18.05 -6.17 16.94
N MET A 82 -17.53 -7.25 16.36
CA MET A 82 -16.08 -7.46 16.25
C MET A 82 -15.40 -6.38 15.40
N ARG A 83 -16.02 -5.98 14.29
CA ARG A 83 -15.55 -4.86 13.46
C ARG A 83 -15.49 -3.55 14.23
N PHE A 84 -16.51 -3.29 15.04
CA PHE A 84 -16.60 -2.09 15.86
C PHE A 84 -15.49 -2.02 16.91
N LEU A 85 -15.19 -3.16 17.54
CA LEU A 85 -14.10 -3.31 18.51
C LEU A 85 -12.74 -3.11 17.84
N MET A 86 -12.46 -3.83 16.75
CA MET A 86 -11.15 -3.77 16.06
C MET A 86 -10.80 -2.37 15.58
N LEU A 87 -11.77 -1.61 15.05
CA LEU A 87 -11.55 -0.21 14.65
C LEU A 87 -11.10 0.71 15.80
N ARG A 88 -11.39 0.35 17.06
CA ARG A 88 -11.09 1.14 18.26
C ARG A 88 -9.87 0.62 19.02
N TRP A 89 -9.28 -0.46 18.54
CA TRP A 89 -8.01 -0.99 19.04
C TRP A 89 -6.89 -0.53 18.13
N PRO A 90 -6.02 0.42 18.54
CA PRO A 90 -5.07 1.05 17.63
C PRO A 90 -4.23 0.06 16.80
N LEU A 91 -3.79 -1.05 17.40
CA LEU A 91 -3.01 -2.08 16.70
C LEU A 91 -3.84 -2.99 15.78
N ALA A 92 -5.16 -3.10 15.98
CA ALA A 92 -6.07 -3.88 15.15
C ALA A 92 -6.95 -3.01 14.23
N ALA A 93 -6.81 -1.68 14.29
CA ALA A 93 -7.65 -0.73 13.57
C ALA A 93 -7.56 -0.91 12.05
N TRP A 94 -6.36 -1.22 11.54
CA TRP A 94 -6.15 -1.48 10.12
C TRP A 94 -6.93 -2.73 9.65
N LEU A 95 -7.00 -3.77 10.47
CA LEU A 95 -7.78 -4.98 10.17
C LEU A 95 -9.29 -4.68 10.23
N GLY A 96 -9.71 -3.90 11.23
CA GLY A 96 -11.07 -3.38 11.31
C GLY A 96 -11.47 -2.57 10.08
N ALA A 97 -10.56 -1.74 9.55
CA ALA A 97 -10.76 -0.97 8.33
C ALA A 97 -10.84 -1.85 7.09
N LEU A 98 -9.97 -2.87 6.97
CA LEU A 98 -10.02 -3.85 5.89
C LEU A 98 -11.37 -4.56 5.83
N MET A 99 -11.93 -4.91 7.00
CA MET A 99 -13.24 -5.53 7.11
C MET A 99 -14.40 -4.60 6.72
N HIS A 100 -14.17 -3.28 6.59
CA HIS A 100 -15.15 -2.30 6.11
C HIS A 100 -15.15 -2.11 4.58
N LEU A 101 -14.22 -2.73 3.85
CA LEU A 101 -14.22 -2.66 2.40
C LEU A 101 -15.52 -3.23 1.79
N PRO A 102 -16.00 -2.67 0.66
CA PRO A 102 -17.18 -3.17 0.00
C PRO A 102 -17.00 -4.65 -0.37
N GLY A 103 -17.99 -5.48 -0.04
CA GLY A 103 -17.95 -6.93 -0.25
C GLY A 103 -17.38 -7.76 0.90
N ALA A 104 -16.59 -7.19 1.82
CA ALA A 104 -15.96 -7.93 2.93
C ALA A 104 -16.96 -8.46 3.99
N SER A 105 -18.15 -7.88 4.07
CA SER A 105 -19.16 -8.25 5.07
C SER A 105 -19.79 -9.63 4.83
N ILE A 106 -19.85 -10.09 3.59
CA ILE A 106 -20.39 -11.41 3.23
C ILE A 106 -19.47 -12.54 3.73
N PRO A 107 -18.18 -12.61 3.33
CA PRO A 107 -17.28 -13.63 3.86
C PRO A 107 -17.03 -13.43 5.35
N GLY A 108 -16.98 -12.20 5.83
CA GLY A 108 -16.76 -11.90 7.23
C GLY A 108 -17.86 -12.42 8.17
N ARG A 109 -19.13 -12.22 7.82
CA ARG A 109 -20.26 -12.82 8.58
C ARG A 109 -20.26 -14.35 8.48
N ALA A 110 -19.92 -14.92 7.33
CA ALA A 110 -19.83 -16.37 7.17
C ALA A 110 -18.74 -16.97 8.06
N ALA A 111 -17.54 -16.36 8.05
CA ALA A 111 -16.43 -16.75 8.89
C ALA A 111 -16.77 -16.61 10.39
N TYR A 112 -17.39 -15.49 10.79
CA TYR A 112 -17.82 -15.30 12.17
C TYR A 112 -18.81 -16.38 12.62
N ARG A 113 -19.85 -16.66 11.83
CA ARG A 113 -20.82 -17.71 12.15
C ARG A 113 -20.16 -19.08 12.27
N TRP A 114 -19.28 -19.43 11.33
CA TRP A 114 -18.53 -20.68 11.39
C TRP A 114 -17.74 -20.78 12.70
N VAL A 115 -17.01 -19.73 13.10
CA VAL A 115 -16.29 -19.71 14.38
C VAL A 115 -17.26 -19.84 15.56
N ALA A 116 -18.36 -19.08 15.55
CA ALA A 116 -19.36 -19.11 16.62
C ALA A 116 -20.01 -20.50 16.78
N ASP A 117 -20.28 -21.20 15.69
CA ASP A 117 -20.89 -22.54 15.69
C ASP A 117 -19.90 -23.62 16.16
N HIS A 118 -18.61 -23.46 15.87
CA HIS A 118 -17.56 -24.45 16.20
C HIS A 118 -16.83 -24.15 17.52
N ARG A 119 -17.18 -23.06 18.21
CA ARG A 119 -16.45 -22.55 19.38
C ARG A 119 -16.40 -23.51 20.57
N LYS A 120 -17.41 -24.39 20.73
CA LYS A 120 -17.51 -25.34 21.84
C LYS A 120 -16.79 -26.67 21.58
N THR A 121 -16.45 -26.97 20.32
CA THR A 121 -15.97 -28.32 19.94
C THR A 121 -14.57 -28.30 19.35
N VAL A 122 -14.24 -27.33 18.49
CA VAL A 122 -12.96 -27.30 17.74
C VAL A 122 -11.99 -26.28 18.33
N LEU A 123 -12.51 -25.20 18.90
CA LEU A 123 -11.75 -24.04 19.37
C LEU A 123 -11.84 -23.84 20.89
N ALA A 124 -12.22 -24.90 21.63
CA ALA A 124 -12.28 -24.92 23.10
C ALA A 124 -10.89 -24.81 23.76
N CYS A 125 -9.81 -24.78 22.97
CA CYS A 125 -8.47 -24.52 23.46
C CYS A 125 -8.45 -23.12 24.10
N ARG A 126 -8.30 -23.06 25.44
CA ARG A 126 -7.90 -21.82 26.10
C ARG A 126 -6.61 -21.38 25.41
N ILE A 127 -6.65 -20.27 24.67
CA ILE A 127 -5.42 -19.63 24.20
C ILE A 127 -4.72 -19.17 25.48
N GLY A 128 -3.83 -20.01 26.00
CA GLY A 128 -2.94 -19.65 27.08
C GLY A 128 -2.10 -18.46 26.65
N GLU A 129 -1.53 -17.74 27.62
CA GLU A 129 -0.62 -16.64 27.28
C GLU A 129 0.45 -17.14 26.28
N PRO A 130 0.72 -16.39 25.20
CA PRO A 130 1.65 -16.82 24.17
C PRO A 130 2.98 -17.12 24.85
N THR A 131 3.46 -18.36 24.66
CA THR A 131 4.71 -18.81 25.30
C THR A 131 5.87 -17.94 24.84
N ILE A 132 6.99 -17.97 25.57
CA ILE A 132 8.22 -17.26 25.22
C ILE A 132 8.64 -17.57 23.77
N LEU A 133 8.45 -18.81 23.31
CA LEU A 133 8.73 -19.21 21.93
C LEU A 133 7.89 -18.45 20.91
N HIS A 134 6.59 -18.30 21.13
CA HIS A 134 5.70 -17.55 20.23
C HIS A 134 6.12 -16.09 20.13
N LYS A 135 6.45 -15.47 21.27
CA LYS A 135 6.94 -14.09 21.32
C LYS A 135 8.27 -13.97 20.57
N ALA A 136 9.19 -14.91 20.77
CA ALA A 136 10.47 -14.93 20.07
C ALA A 136 10.31 -15.09 18.55
N LEU A 137 9.46 -16.02 18.09
CA LEU A 137 9.19 -16.23 16.67
C LEU A 137 8.55 -14.99 16.02
N ALA A 138 7.58 -14.36 16.68
CA ALA A 138 6.98 -13.12 16.20
C ALA A 138 8.01 -11.98 16.11
N SER A 139 8.86 -11.82 17.13
CA SER A 139 9.94 -10.84 17.12
C SER A 139 10.96 -11.09 16.01
N ILE A 140 11.38 -12.35 15.80
CA ILE A 140 12.29 -12.71 14.69
C ILE A 140 11.66 -12.35 13.35
N PHE A 141 10.38 -12.67 13.15
CA PHE A 141 9.68 -12.33 11.91
C PHE A 141 9.62 -10.81 11.69
N ILE A 142 9.24 -10.04 12.72
CA ILE A 142 9.19 -8.58 12.66
C ILE A 142 10.58 -8.01 12.35
N CYS A 143 11.62 -8.47 13.07
CA CYS A 143 13.00 -8.04 12.85
C CYS A 143 13.52 -8.42 11.47
N ALA A 144 13.14 -9.56 10.90
CA ALA A 144 13.51 -9.95 9.55
C ALA A 144 12.88 -9.01 8.51
N VAL A 145 11.58 -8.71 8.65
CA VAL A 145 10.87 -7.77 7.76
C VAL A 145 11.46 -6.37 7.85
N LEU A 146 11.62 -5.84 9.07
CA LEU A 146 12.18 -4.51 9.29
C LEU A 146 13.67 -4.44 8.91
N GLY A 147 14.43 -5.52 9.13
CA GLY A 147 15.84 -5.61 8.79
C GLY A 147 16.08 -5.59 7.29
N VAL A 148 15.21 -6.22 6.48
CA VAL A 148 15.26 -6.14 5.01
C VAL A 148 15.00 -4.71 4.53
N VAL A 149 14.00 -4.03 5.12
CA VAL A 149 13.70 -2.62 4.81
C VAL A 149 14.86 -1.70 5.24
N GLY A 150 15.40 -1.90 6.44
CA GLY A 150 16.54 -1.13 6.96
C GLY A 150 17.82 -1.35 6.17
N ALA A 151 18.10 -2.58 5.72
CA ALA A 151 19.22 -2.88 4.84
C ALA A 151 19.03 -2.20 3.48
N GLY A 152 17.83 -2.18 2.92
CA GLY A 152 17.51 -1.42 1.70
C GLY A 152 17.84 0.07 1.85
N ALA A 153 17.47 0.67 2.98
CA ALA A 153 17.79 2.07 3.29
C ALA A 153 19.32 2.30 3.46
N LEU A 154 20.01 1.45 4.21
CA LEU A 154 21.46 1.55 4.44
C LEU A 154 22.28 1.33 3.16
N LEU A 155 21.86 0.39 2.32
CA LEU A 155 22.49 0.08 1.04
C LEU A 155 22.00 0.99 -0.10
N ARG A 156 21.14 1.98 0.19
CA ARG A 156 20.58 2.93 -0.79
C ARG A 156 19.87 2.25 -1.97
N VAL A 157 19.22 1.11 -1.72
CA VAL A 157 18.44 0.38 -2.73
C VAL A 157 17.00 0.89 -2.73
N GLU A 158 16.69 1.84 -3.61
CA GLU A 158 15.35 2.43 -3.73
C GLU A 158 14.46 1.65 -4.71
N SER A 159 14.12 0.42 -4.35
CA SER A 159 13.23 -0.42 -5.16
C SER A 159 12.13 -1.01 -4.31
N TRP A 160 10.88 -0.83 -4.76
CA TRP A 160 9.74 -1.54 -4.20
C TRP A 160 9.99 -3.07 -4.25
N PRO A 161 9.74 -3.83 -3.17
CA PRO A 161 9.07 -3.43 -1.91
C PRO A 161 10.01 -3.02 -0.77
N LEU A 162 11.33 -2.90 -1.00
CA LEU A 162 12.33 -2.71 0.05
C LEU A 162 12.30 -1.31 0.68
N THR A 163 11.93 -0.29 -0.08
CA THR A 163 11.73 1.07 0.43
C THR A 163 10.34 1.58 0.02
N CYS A 164 9.58 2.08 0.99
CA CYS A 164 8.29 2.76 0.77
C CYS A 164 8.48 4.25 0.42
N ALA A 165 9.72 4.73 0.40
CA ALA A 165 10.04 6.05 -0.13
C ALA A 165 9.62 6.05 -1.62
N PRO A 166 8.80 7.01 -2.07
CA PRO A 166 8.56 7.16 -3.49
C PRO A 166 9.93 7.29 -4.16
N MET A 167 10.19 6.52 -5.23
CA MET A 167 11.42 6.56 -6.06
C MET A 167 11.78 7.98 -6.59
N PHE A 168 11.05 9.01 -6.18
CA PHE A 168 11.15 10.39 -6.62
C PHE A 168 11.08 11.39 -5.45
N ALA A 169 10.69 11.01 -4.23
CA ALA A 169 10.31 11.99 -3.19
C ALA A 169 11.47 12.70 -2.50
N ASN A 170 12.68 12.14 -2.53
CA ASN A 170 13.83 12.79 -1.89
C ASN A 170 14.39 13.96 -2.70
N HIS A 171 13.98 14.14 -3.97
CA HIS A 171 14.55 15.13 -4.89
C HIS A 171 13.49 15.99 -5.61
N VAL A 172 12.24 16.02 -5.12
CA VAL A 172 11.28 17.02 -5.57
C VAL A 172 11.42 18.23 -4.64
N GLU A 173 12.17 19.23 -5.07
CA GLU A 173 11.99 20.57 -4.51
C GLU A 173 10.49 20.92 -4.62
N PRO A 174 9.85 21.52 -3.61
CA PRO A 174 8.41 21.83 -3.64
C PRO A 174 7.98 22.58 -4.91
N ASP A 175 8.88 23.42 -5.44
CA ASP A 175 8.70 24.22 -6.65
C ASP A 175 9.55 23.73 -7.84
N GLY A 176 10.18 22.56 -7.71
CA GLY A 176 11.05 21.97 -8.71
C GLY A 176 10.30 21.60 -9.97
N ALA A 177 10.82 22.00 -11.13
CA ALA A 177 10.24 21.65 -12.42
C ALA A 177 10.24 20.12 -12.59
N ARG A 178 9.04 19.53 -12.77
CA ARG A 178 8.89 18.11 -13.10
C ARG A 178 8.99 17.96 -14.61
N TYR A 179 9.59 16.86 -15.06
CA TYR A 179 9.68 16.56 -16.48
C TYR A 179 9.20 15.14 -16.77
N SER A 180 8.36 15.00 -17.78
CA SER A 180 8.03 13.73 -18.41
C SER A 180 8.81 13.58 -19.71
N PHE A 181 9.04 12.35 -20.18
CA PHE A 181 9.69 12.11 -21.48
C PHE A 181 8.77 11.34 -22.41
N ARG A 182 8.92 11.57 -23.72
CA ARG A 182 8.13 10.95 -24.78
C ARG A 182 9.00 10.52 -25.95
N PHE A 183 8.57 9.45 -26.60
CA PHE A 183 9.15 9.01 -27.86
C PHE A 183 8.19 9.36 -28.99
N ILE A 184 8.65 10.16 -29.95
CA ILE A 184 7.81 10.67 -31.04
C ILE A 184 8.32 10.08 -32.36
N SER A 185 7.52 9.28 -33.05
CA SER A 185 7.81 8.89 -34.43
C SER A 185 7.51 10.05 -35.38
N VAL A 186 8.41 10.27 -36.35
CA VAL A 186 8.27 11.28 -37.41
C VAL A 186 8.30 10.57 -38.77
N ASP A 187 7.29 10.82 -39.61
CA ASP A 187 7.18 10.22 -40.94
C ASP A 187 7.78 11.10 -42.07
N GLN A 188 7.69 10.61 -43.31
CA GLN A 188 8.18 11.32 -44.51
C GLN A 188 7.47 12.65 -44.79
N SER A 189 6.23 12.80 -44.34
CA SER A 189 5.45 14.03 -44.48
C SER A 189 5.69 15.02 -43.34
N GLY A 190 6.50 14.64 -42.34
CA GLY A 190 6.71 15.40 -41.11
C GLY A 190 5.60 15.21 -40.08
N LYS A 191 4.69 14.25 -40.27
CA LYS A 191 3.65 13.94 -39.29
C LYS A 191 4.27 13.27 -38.08
N GLU A 192 3.88 13.76 -36.91
CA GLU A 192 4.39 13.31 -35.62
C GLU A 192 3.34 12.43 -34.91
N ARG A 193 3.80 11.36 -34.27
CA ARG A 193 2.97 10.49 -33.43
C ARG A 193 3.73 10.03 -32.21
N GLU A 194 3.10 10.14 -31.05
CA GLU A 194 3.65 9.59 -29.80
C GLU A 194 3.60 8.07 -29.81
N LEU A 195 4.76 7.45 -29.56
CA LEU A 195 4.92 6.02 -29.38
C LEU A 195 4.69 5.68 -27.91
N PRO A 196 3.84 4.69 -27.61
CA PRO A 196 3.60 4.31 -26.23
C PRO A 196 4.89 3.76 -25.61
N SER A 197 5.15 4.06 -24.35
CA SER A 197 6.32 3.52 -23.62
C SER A 197 6.29 2.00 -23.49
N SER A 198 5.15 1.33 -23.74
CA SER A 198 5.07 -0.13 -23.81
C SER A 198 5.59 -0.72 -25.13
N ALA A 199 5.81 0.09 -26.17
CA ALA A 199 6.24 -0.39 -27.50
C ALA A 199 7.65 -1.01 -27.51
N GLY A 200 8.43 -0.87 -26.43
CA GLY A 200 9.78 -1.43 -26.33
C GLY A 200 9.84 -2.89 -25.89
N GLY A 201 8.76 -3.66 -26.04
CA GLY A 201 8.69 -5.08 -25.63
C GLY A 201 8.71 -5.31 -24.11
N LEU A 202 8.58 -4.25 -23.30
CA LEU A 202 8.55 -4.32 -21.84
C LEU A 202 7.34 -3.56 -21.29
N PRO A 203 6.77 -3.98 -20.14
CA PRO A 203 5.81 -3.16 -19.41
C PRO A 203 6.39 -1.77 -19.12
N GLU A 204 5.56 -0.74 -19.24
CA GLU A 204 5.97 0.67 -19.17
C GLU A 204 6.90 0.98 -17.98
N LEU A 205 6.53 0.54 -16.78
CA LEU A 205 7.33 0.79 -15.57
C LEU A 205 8.73 0.14 -15.65
N ARG A 206 8.82 -1.05 -16.25
CA ARG A 206 10.09 -1.77 -16.43
C ARG A 206 10.94 -1.09 -17.50
N LEU A 207 10.34 -0.64 -18.62
CA LEU A 207 11.08 0.11 -19.65
C LEU A 207 11.66 1.40 -19.05
N LYS A 208 10.84 2.20 -18.37
CA LYS A 208 11.26 3.45 -17.71
C LYS A 208 12.44 3.23 -16.78
N ARG A 209 12.38 2.20 -15.92
CA ARG A 209 13.47 1.83 -15.00
C ARG A 209 14.76 1.49 -15.75
N VAL A 210 14.69 0.62 -16.76
CA VAL A 210 15.87 0.22 -17.54
C VAL A 210 16.46 1.41 -18.30
N PHE A 211 15.60 2.22 -18.92
CA PHE A 211 15.99 3.41 -19.67
C PHE A 211 16.79 4.38 -18.81
N PHE A 212 16.25 4.81 -17.66
CA PHE A 212 16.95 5.75 -16.78
C PHE A 212 18.15 5.13 -16.07
N ALA A 213 18.08 3.87 -15.66
CA ALA A 213 19.19 3.26 -14.93
C ALA A 213 20.39 2.92 -15.82
N LYS A 214 20.18 2.56 -17.10
CA LYS A 214 21.25 2.03 -17.96
C LYS A 214 21.63 2.90 -19.15
N TYR A 215 20.69 3.70 -19.68
CA TYR A 215 20.90 4.42 -20.93
C TYR A 215 20.96 5.92 -20.71
N TYR A 216 19.95 6.51 -20.05
CA TYR A 216 19.82 7.96 -19.90
C TYR A 216 20.45 8.54 -18.63
N GLY A 217 20.71 7.72 -17.61
CA GLY A 217 21.03 8.12 -16.23
C GLY A 217 22.01 9.28 -16.02
N SER A 218 21.98 9.85 -14.80
CA SER A 218 22.74 11.07 -14.45
C SER A 218 24.24 10.95 -14.75
N VAL A 219 24.85 12.05 -15.19
CA VAL A 219 26.30 12.20 -15.34
C VAL A 219 26.93 13.00 -14.20
N ASP A 220 26.12 13.49 -13.27
CA ASP A 220 26.57 14.24 -12.11
C ASP A 220 27.32 13.30 -11.15
N PRO A 221 28.62 13.55 -10.87
CA PRO A 221 29.39 12.75 -9.91
C PRO A 221 28.81 12.77 -8.50
N GLY A 222 28.06 13.81 -8.15
CA GLY A 222 27.37 13.97 -6.86
C GLY A 222 26.01 13.29 -6.78
N TYR A 223 25.53 12.66 -7.86
CA TYR A 223 24.23 11.99 -7.85
C TYR A 223 24.25 10.70 -7.01
N GLU A 224 23.55 10.74 -5.88
CA GLU A 224 23.68 9.76 -4.79
C GLU A 224 23.23 8.33 -5.13
N TYR A 225 22.48 8.17 -6.22
CA TYR A 225 21.86 6.91 -6.65
C TYR A 225 22.53 6.30 -7.89
N GLY A 226 23.73 6.79 -8.22
CA GLY A 226 24.59 6.26 -9.27
C GLY A 226 24.53 7.05 -10.57
N GLY A 227 25.70 7.34 -11.12
CA GLY A 227 25.85 8.06 -12.39
C GLY A 227 26.71 7.30 -13.39
N ILE A 228 26.69 7.74 -14.63
CA ILE A 228 27.54 7.22 -15.69
C ILE A 228 28.87 7.96 -15.60
N ALA A 229 29.86 7.32 -14.98
CA ALA A 229 31.20 7.88 -14.83
C ALA A 229 31.86 8.13 -16.20
N ASP A 230 32.58 9.26 -16.31
CA ASP A 230 33.32 9.67 -17.50
C ASP A 230 32.47 9.69 -18.79
N ASP A 231 31.19 10.05 -18.70
CA ASP A 231 30.32 10.12 -19.86
C ASP A 231 30.74 11.28 -20.79
N THR A 232 30.61 11.05 -22.10
CA THR A 232 30.89 12.08 -23.12
C THR A 232 29.72 12.13 -24.10
N PRO A 233 29.52 13.24 -24.84
CA PRO A 233 28.45 13.31 -25.83
C PRO A 233 28.45 12.14 -26.82
N ALA A 234 29.62 11.66 -27.22
CA ALA A 234 29.76 10.51 -28.12
C ALA A 234 29.37 9.19 -27.44
N LYS A 235 29.76 8.98 -26.18
CA LYS A 235 29.37 7.80 -25.39
C LYS A 235 27.85 7.79 -25.14
N PHE A 236 27.27 8.95 -24.82
CA PHE A 236 25.82 9.14 -24.72
C PHE A 236 25.10 8.78 -26.02
N GLU A 237 25.52 9.36 -27.16
CA GLU A 237 24.94 9.02 -28.47
C GLU A 237 25.02 7.53 -28.79
N ALA A 238 26.14 6.87 -28.48
CA ALA A 238 26.33 5.44 -28.71
C ALA A 238 25.36 4.58 -27.85
N ARG A 239 25.21 4.91 -26.56
CA ARG A 239 24.24 4.20 -25.69
C ARG A 239 22.80 4.41 -26.15
N MET A 240 22.44 5.65 -26.46
CA MET A 240 21.09 5.99 -26.94
C MET A 240 20.81 5.32 -28.30
N THR A 241 21.82 5.22 -29.16
CA THR A 241 21.75 4.45 -30.41
C THR A 241 21.41 2.99 -30.15
N ALA A 242 22.11 2.34 -29.21
CA ALA A 242 21.84 0.95 -28.84
C ALA A 242 20.43 0.76 -28.26
N PHE A 243 19.97 1.68 -27.41
CA PHE A 243 18.60 1.66 -26.88
C PHE A 243 17.56 1.77 -27.99
N PHE A 244 17.66 2.78 -28.85
CA PHE A 244 16.66 3.05 -29.87
C PHE A 244 16.67 2.02 -31.00
N ALA A 245 17.80 1.36 -31.28
CA ALA A 245 17.84 0.22 -32.19
C ALA A 245 16.93 -0.91 -31.68
N CYS A 246 17.12 -1.33 -30.43
CA CYS A 246 16.27 -2.36 -29.82
C CYS A 246 14.80 -1.90 -29.69
N PHE A 247 14.58 -0.67 -29.23
CA PHE A 247 13.22 -0.13 -29.06
C PHE A 247 12.47 -0.05 -30.39
N ALA A 248 13.11 0.42 -31.46
CA ALA A 248 12.49 0.53 -32.78
C ALA A 248 12.16 -0.85 -33.36
N ASP A 249 13.01 -1.86 -33.14
CA ASP A 249 12.76 -3.22 -33.59
C ASP A 249 11.58 -3.86 -32.85
N GLU A 250 11.50 -3.73 -31.53
CA GLU A 250 10.34 -4.20 -30.76
C GLU A 250 9.06 -3.43 -31.12
N ALA A 251 9.13 -2.11 -31.24
CA ALA A 251 7.98 -1.28 -31.61
C ALA A 251 7.44 -1.61 -33.00
N ARG A 252 8.31 -2.06 -33.91
CA ARG A 252 7.92 -2.54 -35.24
C ARG A 252 7.22 -3.89 -35.17
N LYS A 253 7.71 -4.84 -34.35
CA LYS A 253 7.09 -6.16 -34.14
C LYS A 253 5.69 -6.03 -33.54
N ASP A 254 5.52 -5.12 -32.59
CA ASP A 254 4.26 -4.86 -31.90
C ASP A 254 3.27 -4.00 -32.73
N GLY A 255 3.67 -3.56 -33.94
CA GLY A 255 2.85 -2.71 -34.81
C GLY A 255 2.64 -1.28 -34.28
N ALA A 256 3.34 -0.91 -33.21
CA ALA A 256 3.27 0.43 -32.61
C ALA A 256 4.01 1.48 -33.46
N LEU A 257 5.06 1.08 -34.17
CA LEU A 257 5.85 1.94 -35.05
C LEU A 257 5.20 2.05 -36.44
N PRO A 258 4.71 3.22 -36.86
CA PRO A 258 4.04 3.38 -38.16
C PRO A 258 4.94 3.04 -39.34
N ALA A 259 4.36 2.43 -40.39
CA ALA A 259 5.04 2.25 -41.67
C ALA A 259 5.41 3.63 -42.27
N GLY A 260 6.65 3.79 -42.73
CA GLY A 260 7.16 5.06 -43.25
C GLY A 260 7.76 6.01 -42.20
N THR A 261 7.89 5.58 -40.94
CA THR A 261 8.64 6.34 -39.92
C THR A 261 10.10 6.49 -40.34
N LEU A 262 10.60 7.73 -40.38
CA LEU A 262 11.98 8.07 -40.70
C LEU A 262 12.85 8.19 -39.46
N ALA A 263 12.27 8.68 -38.37
CA ALA A 263 13.00 8.94 -37.13
C ALA A 263 12.12 8.76 -35.88
N ILE A 264 12.78 8.52 -34.75
CA ILE A 264 12.19 8.55 -33.40
C ILE A 264 12.88 9.66 -32.61
N ARG A 265 12.12 10.66 -32.19
CA ARG A 265 12.60 11.81 -31.41
C ARG A 265 12.34 11.57 -29.93
N LEU A 266 13.33 11.86 -29.09
CA LEU A 266 13.20 11.89 -27.63
C LEU A 266 12.90 13.32 -27.22
N GLU A 267 11.76 13.52 -26.55
CA GLU A 267 11.37 14.82 -26.01
C GLU A 267 11.20 14.75 -24.50
N THR A 268 11.55 15.83 -23.82
CA THR A 268 11.14 16.10 -22.44
C THR A 268 10.08 17.21 -22.43
N ILE A 269 9.11 17.07 -21.54
CA ILE A 269 8.01 18.01 -21.35
C ILE A 269 7.99 18.41 -19.90
N ARG A 270 7.96 19.72 -19.65
CA ARG A 270 7.82 20.24 -18.30
C ARG A 270 6.38 20.10 -17.83
N ASP A 271 6.19 19.34 -16.75
CA ASP A 271 4.93 19.17 -16.05
C ASP A 271 4.78 20.30 -15.00
N ALA A 272 4.39 21.50 -15.45
CA ALA A 272 4.15 22.67 -14.59
C ALA A 272 2.80 23.35 -14.94
N GLU A 273 2.25 24.12 -14.00
CA GLU A 273 1.12 25.03 -14.27
C GLU A 273 1.62 26.19 -15.17
N GLY A 274 1.58 25.99 -16.49
CA GLY A 274 2.11 26.94 -17.46
C GLY A 274 2.04 26.40 -18.90
N PRO A 275 2.56 27.15 -19.89
CA PRO A 275 2.65 26.67 -21.26
C PRO A 275 3.52 25.43 -21.35
N LEU A 276 3.08 24.42 -22.12
CA LEU A 276 3.82 23.18 -22.35
C LEU A 276 5.16 23.48 -23.05
N GLU A 277 6.24 23.45 -22.28
CA GLU A 277 7.59 23.58 -22.80
C GLU A 277 8.09 22.21 -23.24
N ARG A 278 8.31 22.06 -24.56
CA ARG A 278 8.85 20.83 -25.15
C ARG A 278 10.32 21.06 -25.49
N HIS A 279 11.16 20.14 -25.03
CA HIS A 279 12.57 20.16 -25.34
C HIS A 279 12.95 18.87 -26.06
N THR A 280 13.55 18.99 -27.24
CA THR A 280 14.07 17.82 -27.96
C THR A 280 15.44 17.46 -27.38
N CYS A 281 15.56 16.26 -26.83
CA CYS A 281 16.85 15.74 -26.34
C CYS A 281 17.71 15.20 -27.50
N GLY A 282 17.08 14.63 -28.52
CA GLY A 282 17.77 14.10 -29.69
C GLY A 282 16.88 13.22 -30.56
N THR A 283 17.43 12.76 -31.67
CA THR A 283 16.69 12.05 -32.72
C THR A 283 17.45 10.80 -33.16
N TYR A 284 16.76 9.66 -33.15
CA TYR A 284 17.22 8.41 -33.76
C TYR A 284 16.70 8.31 -35.19
N THR A 285 17.61 8.33 -36.16
CA THR A 285 17.26 8.14 -37.58
C THR A 285 17.25 6.64 -37.90
N LEU A 286 16.12 6.13 -38.42
CA LEU A 286 16.00 4.70 -38.75
C LEU A 286 16.92 4.29 -39.91
N ARG A 287 17.13 5.18 -40.88
CA ARG A 287 17.99 4.92 -42.04
C ARG A 287 19.45 4.71 -41.65
N ASP A 288 19.97 5.58 -40.79
CA ASP A 288 21.37 5.56 -40.37
C ASP A 288 21.58 4.70 -39.11
N GLN A 289 20.49 4.19 -38.54
CA GLN A 289 20.42 3.49 -37.26
C GLN A 289 21.23 4.18 -36.17
N ARG A 290 21.11 5.51 -36.10
CA ARG A 290 21.96 6.34 -35.24
C ARG A 290 21.15 7.40 -34.51
N PHE A 291 21.41 7.52 -33.21
CA PHE A 291 20.91 8.61 -32.38
C PHE A 291 21.88 9.79 -32.43
N ARG A 292 21.33 10.98 -32.62
CA ARG A 292 22.03 12.27 -32.54
C ARG A 292 21.39 13.11 -31.48
N ARG A 293 22.18 13.64 -30.54
CA ARG A 293 21.67 14.58 -29.56
C ARG A 293 21.26 15.89 -30.26
N ALA A 294 20.26 16.57 -29.70
CA ALA A 294 19.99 17.95 -30.08
C ALA A 294 21.22 18.83 -29.70
N PRO A 295 21.45 19.92 -30.47
CA PRO A 295 22.55 20.84 -30.20
C PRO A 295 22.54 21.37 -28.76
#